data_AF-A0A960LWL5-F1
#
_entry.id   AF-A0A960LWL5-F1
#
_cell.length_a   1.000
_cell.length_b   1.000
_cell.length_c   1.000
_cell.angle_alpha   90.00
_cell.angle_beta   90.00
_cell.angle_gamma   90.00
#
_symmetry.space_group_name_H-M   'P 1'
#
loop_
_entity.id
_entity.type
_entity.pdbx_description
1 polymer ?
#
loop_
_entity_poly.entity_id
_entity_poly.type
_entity_poly.pdbx_seq_one_letter_code
_entity_poly.pdbx_strand_id
1 'polypeptide(L)'
;MSNGLQLNFHEFTAALNHLHYDIFQGEIKTPFAPFKLSLSFETDWYGNVRQVVLPIQFEGIEVPFVKKPQSNLSTPEYLEIYAGEYTLQNATIKIFLEGMTLKAEVSGQPLYELVPKDKSSFSLKGRDNIHFEFVMKNDTE
;
A
#
# COMPACT_ATOMS: atom_id res chain seq x y z
N MET A 1 0.25 5.93 26.87
CA MET A 1 -0.70 5.99 25.73
C MET A 1 -0.91 4.55 25.27
N SER A 2 -2.14 4.08 25.11
CA SER A 2 -2.40 2.68 24.74
C SER A 2 -2.09 2.47 23.25
N ASN A 3 -1.19 1.53 22.93
CA ASN A 3 -0.83 1.10 21.57
C ASN A 3 -1.96 0.32 20.87
N GLY A 4 -3.16 0.90 20.79
CA GLY A 4 -4.35 0.29 20.17
C GLY A 4 -4.59 0.81 18.76
N LEU A 5 -5.22 0.00 17.92
CA LEU A 5 -5.65 0.40 16.58
C LEU A 5 -6.79 1.44 16.68
N GLN A 6 -6.74 2.49 15.86
CA GLN A 6 -7.72 3.57 15.87
C GLN A 6 -8.21 3.89 14.45
N LEU A 7 -9.51 4.13 14.31
CA LEU A 7 -10.11 4.73 13.13
C LEU A 7 -10.13 6.25 13.31
N ASN A 8 -9.70 6.97 12.28
CA ASN A 8 -9.92 8.41 12.13
C ASN A 8 -10.47 8.66 10.72
N PHE A 9 -11.70 9.13 10.62
CA PHE A 9 -12.37 9.42 9.34
C PHE A 9 -13.24 10.68 9.47
N HIS A 10 -12.75 11.81 8.96
CA HIS A 10 -13.33 13.14 9.22
C HIS A 10 -13.51 13.37 10.73
N GLU A 11 -14.74 13.65 11.16
CA GLU A 11 -15.10 13.87 12.57
C GLU A 11 -15.26 12.56 13.37
N PHE A 12 -15.26 11.40 12.70
CA PHE A 12 -15.47 10.12 13.35
C PHE A 12 -14.14 9.52 13.82
N THR A 13 -14.07 9.23 15.11
CA THR A 13 -12.97 8.50 15.73
C THR A 13 -13.50 7.31 16.51
N ALA A 14 -12.77 6.19 16.47
CA ALA A 14 -13.10 5.01 17.25
C ALA A 14 -11.84 4.20 17.58
N ALA A 15 -11.76 3.69 18.80
CA ALA A 15 -10.83 2.60 19.11
C ALA A 15 -11.35 1.31 18.45
N LEU A 16 -10.50 0.65 17.68
CA LEU A 16 -10.84 -0.58 16.98
C LEU A 16 -10.38 -1.79 17.78
N ASN A 17 -11.29 -2.71 18.05
CA ASN A 17 -11.01 -3.99 18.69
C ASN A 17 -11.18 -5.11 17.67
N HIS A 18 -10.30 -6.11 17.73
CA HIS A 18 -10.45 -7.32 16.94
C HIS A 18 -11.75 -8.05 17.33
N LEU A 19 -12.49 -8.53 16.33
CA LEU A 19 -13.73 -9.29 16.53
C LEU A 19 -13.53 -10.76 16.13
N HIS A 20 -13.26 -11.01 14.84
CA HIS A 20 -12.96 -12.34 14.30
C HIS A 20 -12.36 -12.20 12.90
N TYR A 21 -11.51 -13.15 12.47
CA TYR A 21 -10.80 -13.08 11.18
C TYR A 21 -10.15 -11.70 11.00
N ASP A 22 -10.31 -11.08 9.85
CA ASP A 22 -9.81 -9.73 9.55
C ASP A 22 -10.82 -8.62 9.90
N ILE A 23 -11.87 -8.94 10.67
CA ILE A 23 -12.92 -8.01 11.09
C ILE A 23 -12.57 -7.34 12.42
N PHE A 24 -12.62 -6.01 12.42
CA PHE A 24 -12.47 -5.15 13.59
C PHE A 24 -13.72 -4.32 13.78
N GLN A 25 -14.03 -4.01 15.04
CA GLN A 25 -15.20 -3.21 15.41
C GLN A 25 -14.80 -2.03 16.30
N GLY A 26 -15.34 -0.86 15.99
CA GLY A 26 -15.24 0.34 16.81
C GLY A 26 -16.62 0.90 17.15
N GLU A 27 -16.71 1.59 18.28
CA GLU A 27 -17.89 2.36 18.65
C GLU A 27 -17.65 3.84 18.34
N ILE A 28 -18.51 4.40 17.49
CA ILE A 28 -18.49 5.81 17.13
C ILE A 28 -19.54 6.53 17.98
N LYS A 29 -19.11 7.55 18.72
CA LYS A 29 -20.00 8.40 19.52
C LYS A 29 -20.55 9.52 18.65
N THR A 30 -21.86 9.64 18.56
CA THR A 30 -22.54 10.76 17.88
C THR A 30 -23.47 11.49 18.85
N PRO A 31 -23.92 12.72 18.52
CA PRO A 31 -24.88 13.45 19.36
C PRO A 31 -26.23 12.75 19.54
N PHE A 32 -26.61 11.83 18.64
CA PHE A 32 -27.90 11.13 18.69
C PHE A 32 -27.81 9.82 19.47
N ALA A 33 -26.90 8.94 19.06
CA ALA A 33 -26.64 7.66 19.71
C ALA A 33 -25.27 7.11 19.27
N PRO A 34 -24.58 6.33 20.12
CA PRO A 34 -23.43 5.57 19.67
C PRO A 34 -23.85 4.50 18.66
N PHE A 35 -23.02 4.23 17.67
CA PHE A 35 -23.20 3.10 16.77
C PHE A 35 -21.91 2.32 16.60
N LYS A 36 -22.06 1.03 16.31
CA LYS A 36 -20.94 0.13 16.04
C LYS A 36 -20.64 0.12 14.55
N LEU A 37 -19.39 0.35 14.20
CA LEU A 37 -18.87 0.20 12.86
C LEU A 37 -17.95 -1.02 12.84
N SER A 38 -18.22 -1.95 11.92
CA SER A 38 -17.28 -3.03 11.60
C SER A 38 -16.53 -2.67 10.32
N LEU A 39 -15.27 -3.11 10.22
CA LEU A 39 -14.46 -3.03 9.01
C LEU A 39 -13.67 -4.32 8.83
N SER A 40 -13.34 -4.65 7.57
CA SER A 40 -12.44 -5.75 7.24
C SER A 40 -11.12 -5.21 6.73
N PHE A 41 -10.01 -5.81 7.16
CA PHE A 41 -8.74 -5.68 6.45
C PHE A 41 -8.68 -6.71 5.33
N GLU A 42 -8.09 -6.33 4.20
CA GLU A 42 -7.76 -7.27 3.13
C GLU A 42 -6.29 -7.13 2.77
N THR A 43 -5.62 -8.27 2.63
CA THR A 43 -4.20 -8.34 2.25
C THR A 43 -4.02 -8.65 0.78
N ASP A 44 -2.88 -8.27 0.22
CA ASP A 44 -2.43 -8.72 -1.09
C ASP A 44 -1.79 -10.13 -1.03
N TRP A 45 -1.31 -10.61 -2.18
CA TRP A 45 -0.64 -11.90 -2.33
C TRP A 45 0.66 -12.03 -1.53
N TYR A 46 1.19 -10.93 -1.01
CA TYR A 46 2.42 -10.86 -0.22
C TYR A 46 2.13 -10.64 1.27
N GLY A 47 0.86 -10.65 1.69
CA GLY A 47 0.45 -10.48 3.08
C GLY A 47 0.42 -9.02 3.55
N ASN A 48 0.62 -8.05 2.66
CA ASN A 48 0.51 -6.64 3.02
C ASN A 48 -0.94 -6.19 3.02
N VAL A 49 -1.35 -5.38 4.01
CA VAL A 49 -2.68 -4.74 3.99
C VAL A 49 -2.80 -3.87 2.74
N ARG A 50 -3.71 -4.25 1.85
CA ARG A 50 -3.99 -3.56 0.59
C ARG A 50 -5.13 -2.58 0.73
N GLN A 51 -6.17 -2.94 1.50
CA GLN A 51 -7.33 -2.09 1.68
C GLN A 51 -8.05 -2.37 3.00
N VAL A 52 -8.90 -1.41 3.38
CA VAL A 52 -9.91 -1.59 4.41
C VAL A 52 -11.28 -1.48 3.76
N VAL A 53 -12.17 -2.42 4.06
CA VAL A 53 -13.53 -2.45 3.54
C VAL A 53 -14.50 -2.06 4.65
N LEU A 54 -15.34 -1.05 4.38
CA LEU A 54 -16.38 -0.60 5.29
C LEU A 54 -17.76 -0.88 4.67
N PRO A 55 -18.72 -1.46 5.41
CA PRO A 55 -20.10 -1.54 5.00
C PRO A 55 -20.78 -0.18 5.31
N ILE A 56 -20.74 0.76 4.37
CA ILE A 56 -21.21 2.14 4.62
C ILE A 56 -22.72 2.31 4.36
N GLN A 57 -23.44 1.26 3.92
CA GLN A 57 -24.85 1.38 3.57
C GLN A 57 -25.75 0.29 4.16
N PHE A 58 -26.99 0.68 4.42
CA PHE A 58 -28.11 -0.19 4.86
C PHE A 58 -28.48 -1.30 3.85
N GLU A 59 -27.81 -1.37 2.70
CA GLU A 59 -28.09 -2.32 1.62
C GLU A 59 -26.94 -3.31 1.35
N GLY A 60 -25.92 -3.38 2.23
CA GLY A 60 -24.81 -4.32 2.07
C GLY A 60 -23.76 -3.92 1.04
N ILE A 61 -23.71 -2.64 0.66
CA ILE A 61 -22.65 -2.13 -0.21
C ILE A 61 -21.35 -1.98 0.59
N GLU A 62 -20.35 -2.74 0.19
CA GLU A 62 -18.98 -2.68 0.68
C GLU A 62 -18.21 -1.58 -0.05
N VAL A 63 -17.61 -0.68 0.72
CA VAL A 63 -16.78 0.42 0.19
C VAL A 63 -15.31 0.13 0.48
N PRO A 64 -14.50 -0.19 -0.54
CA PRO A 64 -13.07 -0.41 -0.37
C PRO A 64 -12.29 0.90 -0.31
N PHE A 65 -11.45 1.02 0.72
CA PHE A 65 -10.47 2.09 0.88
C PHE A 65 -9.08 1.52 0.63
N VAL A 66 -8.58 1.72 -0.60
CA VAL A 66 -7.26 1.23 -1.01
C VAL A 66 -6.15 2.01 -0.31
N LYS A 67 -5.22 1.28 0.33
CA LYS A 67 -4.03 1.85 0.97
C LYS A 67 -3.21 2.60 -0.08
N LYS A 68 -2.92 3.87 0.21
CA LYS A 68 -2.00 4.66 -0.61
C LYS A 68 -0.58 4.47 -0.06
N PRO A 69 0.43 4.35 -0.93
CA PRO A 69 1.82 4.42 -0.50
C PRO A 69 2.07 5.78 0.18
N GLN A 70 3.03 5.82 1.10
CA GLN A 70 3.41 7.06 1.75
C GLN A 70 3.91 8.07 0.69
N SER A 71 3.55 9.35 0.83
CA SER A 71 3.82 10.36 -0.20
C SER A 71 5.31 10.58 -0.47
N ASN A 72 6.16 10.37 0.54
CA ASN A 72 7.61 10.45 0.41
C ASN A 72 8.21 9.36 -0.50
N LEU A 73 7.50 8.25 -0.74
CA LEU A 73 7.95 7.18 -1.62
C LEU A 73 7.85 7.53 -3.12
N SER A 74 7.22 8.67 -3.44
CA SER A 74 7.04 9.15 -4.82
C SER A 74 7.83 10.42 -5.11
N THR A 75 8.73 10.85 -4.23
CA THR A 75 9.57 12.03 -4.50
C THR A 75 10.71 11.66 -5.45
N PRO A 76 11.15 12.58 -6.34
CA PRO A 76 12.27 12.34 -7.22
C PRO A 76 13.52 11.89 -6.47
N GLU A 77 13.83 12.51 -5.33
CA GLU A 77 15.03 12.21 -4.53
C GLU A 77 14.98 10.79 -3.97
N TYR A 78 13.80 10.32 -3.57
CA TYR A 78 13.62 8.95 -3.11
C TYR A 78 13.72 7.95 -4.26
N LEU A 79 13.13 8.26 -5.41
CA LEU A 79 13.12 7.37 -6.56
C LEU A 79 14.50 7.25 -7.22
N GLU A 80 15.25 8.35 -7.29
CA GLU A 80 16.56 8.42 -7.93
C GLU A 80 17.59 7.46 -7.31
N ILE A 81 17.45 7.10 -6.03
CA ILE A 81 18.34 6.13 -5.37
C ILE A 81 18.26 4.72 -5.99
N TYR A 82 17.19 4.42 -6.72
CA TYR A 82 16.97 3.14 -7.40
C TYR A 82 17.33 3.19 -8.89
N ALA A 83 17.74 4.35 -9.42
CA ALA A 83 18.20 4.45 -10.80
C ALA A 83 19.58 3.80 -10.97
N GLY A 84 19.76 3.02 -12.03
CA GLY A 84 20.99 2.29 -12.29
C GLY A 84 20.80 1.13 -13.25
N GLU A 85 21.88 0.40 -13.49
CA GLU A 85 21.86 -0.84 -14.27
C GLU A 85 21.98 -2.02 -13.31
N TYR A 86 21.04 -2.95 -13.43
CA TYR A 86 20.94 -4.14 -12.61
C TYR A 86 21.06 -5.38 -13.50
N THR A 87 21.68 -6.43 -12.96
CA THR A 87 21.70 -7.74 -13.61
C THR A 87 20.87 -8.70 -12.78
N LEU A 88 19.82 -9.24 -13.39
CA LEU A 88 19.00 -10.29 -12.79
C LEU A 88 19.13 -11.55 -13.66
N GLN A 89 19.80 -12.57 -13.13
CA GLN A 89 20.22 -13.75 -13.89
C GLN A 89 21.04 -13.34 -15.13
N ASN A 90 20.50 -13.53 -16.34
CA ASN A 90 21.15 -13.18 -17.60
C ASN A 90 20.54 -11.94 -18.28
N ALA A 91 19.63 -11.24 -17.61
CA ALA A 91 19.00 -10.03 -18.14
C ALA A 91 19.61 -8.78 -17.50
N THR A 92 20.01 -7.83 -18.34
CA THR A 92 20.33 -6.47 -17.90
C THR A 92 19.04 -5.66 -17.89
N ILE A 93 18.76 -5.05 -16.73
CA ILE A 93 17.60 -4.19 -16.50
C ILE A 93 18.14 -2.79 -16.22
N LYS A 94 17.79 -1.83 -17.06
CA LYS A 94 18.11 -0.42 -16.84
C LYS A 94 16.94 0.26 -16.15
N ILE A 95 17.18 0.78 -14.95
CA ILE A 95 16.21 1.55 -14.17
C ILE A 95 16.58 3.03 -14.27
N PHE A 96 15.63 3.87 -14.63
CA PHE A 96 15.85 5.32 -14.74
C PHE A 96 14.60 6.11 -14.37
N LEU A 97 14.81 7.33 -13.89
CA LEU A 97 13.72 8.25 -13.56
C LEU A 97 13.32 9.05 -14.81
N GLU A 98 12.02 9.03 -15.14
CA GLU A 98 11.42 9.89 -16.16
C GLU A 98 10.34 10.76 -15.49
N GLY A 99 10.64 12.05 -15.30
CA GLY A 99 9.79 12.93 -14.51
C GLY A 99 9.71 12.49 -13.05
N MET A 100 8.56 11.97 -12.62
CA MET A 100 8.32 11.46 -11.26
C MET A 100 8.04 9.95 -11.25
N THR A 101 8.49 9.21 -12.26
CA THR A 101 8.19 7.78 -12.41
C THR A 101 9.44 7.00 -12.77
N LEU A 102 9.72 5.93 -12.03
CA LEU A 102 10.78 4.99 -12.40
C LEU A 102 10.32 4.15 -13.58
N LYS A 103 11.21 4.01 -14.56
CA LYS A 103 11.05 3.16 -15.73
C LYS A 103 12.04 2.01 -15.66
N ALA A 104 11.60 0.83 -16.09
CA ALA A 104 12.45 -0.34 -16.25
C ALA A 104 12.50 -0.74 -17.72
N GLU A 105 13.70 -0.71 -18.29
CA GLU A 105 13.99 -1.13 -19.65
C GLU A 105 14.73 -2.48 -19.61
N VAL A 106 14.19 -3.45 -20.32
CA VAL A 106 14.79 -4.78 -20.52
C VAL A 106 14.87 -5.04 -22.02
N SER A 107 16.04 -5.40 -22.52
CA SER A 107 16.24 -5.60 -23.95
C SER A 107 15.24 -6.61 -24.54
N GLY A 108 14.56 -6.22 -25.60
CA GLY A 108 13.53 -7.04 -26.26
C GLY A 108 12.15 -7.05 -25.57
N GLN A 109 11.96 -6.31 -24.48
CA GLN A 109 10.66 -6.14 -23.81
C GLN A 109 10.15 -4.69 -23.91
N PRO A 110 8.85 -4.45 -23.71
CA PRO A 110 8.31 -3.10 -23.58
C PRO A 110 8.93 -2.35 -22.39
N LEU A 111 8.89 -1.01 -22.45
CA LEU A 111 9.24 -0.17 -21.32
C LEU A 111 8.18 -0.31 -20.22
N TYR A 112 8.61 -0.55 -18.99
CA TYR A 112 7.72 -0.70 -17.85
C TYR A 112 7.75 0.53 -16.95
N GLU A 113 6.61 0.88 -16.35
CA GLU A 113 6.53 1.89 -15.29
C GLU A 113 6.45 1.20 -13.93
N LEU A 114 7.31 1.61 -13.00
CA LEU A 114 7.35 1.10 -11.64
C LEU A 114 6.60 2.07 -10.71
N VAL A 115 5.66 1.53 -9.96
CA VAL A 115 4.83 2.26 -9.00
C VAL A 115 5.26 1.87 -7.58
N PRO A 116 5.65 2.81 -6.72
CA PRO A 116 5.96 2.53 -5.32
C PRO A 116 4.78 1.89 -4.59
N LYS A 117 5.05 0.87 -3.79
CA LYS A 117 4.07 0.19 -2.93
C LYS A 117 4.43 0.33 -1.46
N ASP A 118 5.71 0.15 -1.12
CA ASP A 118 6.26 0.33 0.21
C ASP A 118 7.74 0.75 0.11
N LYS A 119 8.45 0.85 1.25
CA LYS A 119 9.90 1.09 1.27
C LYS A 119 10.61 0.08 0.34
N SER A 120 11.40 0.59 -0.61
CA SER A 120 12.16 -0.19 -1.61
C SER A 120 11.34 -1.15 -2.47
N SER A 121 10.01 -1.04 -2.42
CA SER A 121 9.07 -2.01 -2.94
C SER A 121 8.21 -1.37 -4.05
N PHE A 122 8.18 -2.01 -5.21
CA PHE A 122 7.56 -1.49 -6.42
C PHE A 122 6.69 -2.54 -7.11
N SER A 123 5.68 -2.10 -7.87
CA SER A 123 4.91 -2.94 -8.78
C SER A 123 4.96 -2.41 -10.20
N LEU A 124 4.67 -3.26 -11.19
CA LEU A 124 4.41 -2.76 -12.54
C LEU A 124 3.06 -2.03 -12.60
N LYS A 125 3.04 -0.86 -13.23
CA LYS A 125 1.78 -0.15 -13.49
C LYS A 125 0.81 -1.03 -14.27
N GLY A 126 -0.40 -1.20 -13.73
CA GLY A 126 -1.43 -2.06 -14.28
C GLY A 126 -1.29 -3.56 -13.95
N ARG A 127 -0.27 -3.97 -13.18
CA ARG A 127 -0.07 -5.36 -12.73
C ARG A 127 0.42 -5.40 -11.28
N ASP A 128 -0.49 -5.17 -10.35
CA ASP A 128 -0.21 -5.16 -8.91
C ASP A 128 0.30 -6.50 -8.36
N ASN A 129 0.08 -7.61 -9.08
CA ASN A 129 0.55 -8.94 -8.69
C ASN A 129 2.04 -9.17 -8.99
N ILE A 130 2.67 -8.32 -9.82
CA ILE A 130 4.11 -8.39 -10.10
C ILE A 130 4.82 -7.36 -9.23
N HIS A 131 5.71 -7.86 -8.37
CA HIS A 131 6.40 -7.09 -7.36
C HIS A 131 7.92 -7.15 -7.55
N PHE A 132 8.60 -6.05 -7.25
CA PHE A 132 10.06 -5.93 -7.21
C PHE A 132 10.47 -5.26 -5.90
N GLU A 133 11.53 -5.78 -5.30
CA GLU A 133 12.16 -5.19 -4.12
C GLU A 133 13.64 -4.92 -4.41
N PHE A 134 14.08 -3.72 -4.08
CA PHE A 134 15.49 -3.35 -4.13
C PHE A 134 16.14 -3.62 -2.77
N VAL A 135 17.07 -4.56 -2.72
CA VAL A 135 17.84 -4.85 -1.51
C VAL A 135 19.03 -3.89 -1.43
N MET A 136 19.02 -3.01 -0.43
CA MET A 136 20.11 -2.08 -0.18
C MET A 136 21.19 -2.76 0.68
N LYS A 137 22.47 -2.56 0.36
CA LYS A 137 23.61 -3.20 1.07
C LYS A 137 23.68 -2.90 2.58
N ASN A 138 22.93 -1.90 3.06
CA ASN A 138 22.87 -1.52 4.47
C ASN A 138 21.66 -2.10 5.22
N ASP A 139 20.76 -2.84 4.56
CA ASP A 139 19.57 -3.48 5.15
C ASP A 139 19.82 -4.97 5.51
N THR A 140 21.08 -5.41 5.65
CA THR A 140 21.38 -6.68 6.36
C THR A 140 21.27 -6.46 7.86
N GLU A 141 20.20 -6.98 8.46
CA GLU A 141 20.13 -7.30 9.90
C GLU A 141 21.28 -8.23 10.34
#